data_AF-A0AAU0PV48-F1
#
_entry.id   AF-A0AAU0PV48-F1
#
_cell.length_a   1.000
_cell.length_b   1.000
_cell.length_c   1.000
_cell.angle_alpha   90.00
_cell.angle_beta   90.00
_cell.angle_gamma   90.00
#
_symmetry.space_group_name_H-M   'P 1'
#
loop_
_entity.id
_entity.type
_entity.pdbx_description
1 polymer ?
#
loop_
_entity_poly.entity_id
_entity_poly.type
_entity_poly.pdbx_seq_one_letter_code
_entity_poly.pdbx_strand_id
1 'polypeptide(L)'
;MYRTFEGIDELLQMVDQAYGVPMTSNCMVPRREVLDLLDEIRNAIPTEMDDAQDVLDKRDGIINEATERSHSMVADAEAEAQRLVAEAQEKCDAMMNDAEDRAHGMVAHAEDEADSIVQDAQREYDDVTGRAAAEAERLVASGNESYDRSVNEGLKEQARLVSESEVVRMANEEATRVRDSAHADSDKLRSDCDRYVDQKLAEFEESLTSVLRTVGKDRAALRGGAGISGGRSRSASREPRDDYRGRDSRRN
;
A
#
# COMPACT_ATOMS: atom_id res chain seq x y z
N MET A 1 12.53 -77.13 -78.98
CA MET A 1 13.93 -77.42 -78.60
C MET A 1 14.39 -78.82 -78.99
N TYR A 2 13.53 -79.85 -78.93
CA TYR A 2 13.99 -81.25 -78.97
C TYR A 2 14.57 -81.72 -80.31
N ARG A 3 13.94 -81.42 -81.46
CA ARG A 3 14.33 -82.00 -82.76
C ARG A 3 15.76 -81.72 -83.20
N THR A 4 16.25 -80.50 -82.97
CA THR A 4 17.62 -80.13 -83.34
C THR A 4 18.65 -80.95 -82.57
N PHE A 5 18.42 -81.17 -81.27
CA PHE A 5 19.30 -81.99 -80.45
C PHE A 5 19.14 -83.48 -80.78
N GLU A 6 17.92 -83.97 -80.97
CA GLU A 6 17.63 -85.34 -81.41
C GLU A 6 18.36 -85.69 -82.72
N GLY A 7 18.28 -84.82 -83.74
CA GLY A 7 18.98 -85.03 -85.00
C GLY A 7 20.51 -85.00 -84.88
N ILE A 8 21.05 -84.12 -84.03
CA ILE A 8 22.50 -84.08 -83.73
C ILE A 8 22.95 -85.36 -83.02
N ASP A 9 22.20 -85.83 -82.04
CA ASP A 9 22.49 -87.06 -81.29
C ASP A 9 22.37 -88.31 -82.17
N GLU A 10 21.38 -88.38 -83.07
CA GLU A 10 21.21 -89.46 -84.05
C GLU A 10 22.34 -89.46 -85.10
N LEU A 11 22.77 -88.28 -85.56
CA LEU A 11 23.92 -88.13 -86.45
C LEU A 11 25.23 -88.54 -85.76
N LEU A 12 25.43 -88.17 -84.49
CA LEU A 12 26.57 -88.61 -83.68
C LEU A 12 26.57 -90.14 -83.52
N GLN A 13 25.41 -90.74 -83.22
CA GLN A 13 25.26 -92.18 -83.09
C GLN A 13 25.56 -92.92 -84.40
N MET A 14 25.15 -92.36 -85.55
CA MET A 14 25.44 -92.91 -86.88
C MET A 14 26.93 -92.84 -87.25
N VAL A 15 27.63 -91.79 -86.81
CA VAL A 15 29.09 -91.66 -86.98
C VAL A 15 29.87 -92.60 -86.05
N ASP A 16 29.40 -92.80 -84.82
CA ASP A 16 30.02 -93.71 -83.84
C ASP A 16 29.88 -95.20 -84.25
N GLN A 17 28.75 -95.57 -84.87
CA GLN A 17 28.50 -96.92 -85.38
C GLN A 17 29.05 -97.18 -86.80
N ALA A 18 29.75 -96.21 -87.41
CA ALA A 18 30.21 -96.27 -88.79
C ALA A 18 31.34 -97.31 -89.02
N TYR A 19 31.30 -98.02 -90.15
CA TYR A 19 32.31 -99.02 -90.47
C TYR A 19 33.65 -98.39 -90.87
N GLY A 20 34.72 -98.63 -90.09
CA GLY A 20 36.07 -98.15 -90.39
C GLY A 20 36.66 -98.73 -91.69
N VAL A 21 37.32 -97.89 -92.49
CA VAL A 21 37.99 -98.29 -93.74
C VAL A 21 39.43 -98.73 -93.45
N PRO A 22 39.83 -99.99 -93.77
CA PRO A 22 41.15 -100.53 -93.38
C PRO A 22 42.34 -99.68 -93.85
N MET A 23 43.38 -99.60 -93.00
CA MET A 23 44.59 -98.79 -93.22
C MET A 23 44.36 -97.28 -93.38
N THR A 24 43.21 -96.75 -92.93
CA THR A 24 42.93 -95.30 -92.90
C THR A 24 42.24 -94.91 -91.59
N SER A 25 42.18 -93.61 -91.29
CA SER A 25 41.38 -93.06 -90.17
C SER A 25 39.94 -92.71 -90.57
N ASN A 26 39.47 -93.20 -91.72
CA ASN A 26 38.16 -92.84 -92.28
C ASN A 26 37.10 -93.90 -91.92
N CYS A 27 35.88 -93.47 -91.63
CA CYS A 27 34.72 -94.34 -91.53
C CYS A 27 33.79 -94.23 -92.75
N MET A 28 33.04 -95.29 -93.03
CA MET A 28 32.01 -95.35 -94.05
C MET A 28 30.64 -95.18 -93.38
N VAL A 29 29.98 -94.06 -93.67
CA VAL A 29 28.62 -93.75 -93.23
C VAL A 29 27.63 -93.85 -94.41
N PRO A 30 26.34 -94.20 -94.17
CA PRO A 30 25.29 -94.10 -95.18
C PRO A 30 25.08 -92.63 -95.58
N ARG A 31 25.73 -92.20 -96.67
CA ARG A 31 25.73 -90.80 -97.13
C ARG A 31 24.33 -90.18 -97.26
N ARG A 32 23.31 -90.98 -97.58
CA ARG A 32 21.94 -90.48 -97.71
C ARG A 32 21.35 -90.10 -96.36
N GLU A 33 21.36 -91.03 -95.41
CA GLU A 33 20.80 -90.84 -94.07
C GLU A 33 21.53 -89.71 -93.31
N VAL A 34 22.86 -89.61 -93.45
CA VAL A 34 23.64 -88.48 -92.92
C VAL A 34 23.22 -87.14 -93.51
N LEU A 35 22.95 -87.07 -94.82
CA LEU A 35 22.51 -85.83 -95.47
C LEU A 35 21.06 -85.49 -95.09
N ASP A 36 20.19 -86.49 -94.99
CA ASP A 36 18.80 -86.32 -94.57
C ASP A 36 18.73 -85.77 -93.12
N LEU A 37 19.53 -86.31 -92.19
CA LEU A 37 19.68 -85.79 -90.81
C LEU A 37 20.28 -84.37 -90.79
N LEU A 38 21.33 -84.10 -91.57
CA LEU A 38 21.93 -82.77 -91.66
C LEU A 38 20.96 -81.73 -92.21
N ASP A 39 20.12 -82.07 -93.18
CA ASP A 39 19.08 -81.18 -93.69
C ASP A 39 17.91 -81.04 -92.67
N GLU A 40 17.56 -82.05 -91.87
CA GLU A 40 16.59 -81.86 -90.75
C GLU A 40 17.15 -80.90 -89.68
N ILE A 41 18.37 -81.13 -89.19
CA ILE A 41 19.05 -80.22 -88.24
C ILE A 41 19.13 -78.80 -88.80
N ARG A 42 19.52 -78.65 -90.07
CA ARG A 42 19.65 -77.36 -90.76
C ARG A 42 18.33 -76.61 -90.90
N ASN A 43 17.21 -77.32 -91.05
CA ASN A 43 15.88 -76.73 -91.11
C ASN A 43 15.28 -76.47 -89.70
N ALA A 44 15.70 -77.24 -88.69
CA ALA A 44 15.23 -77.10 -87.32
C ALA A 44 15.96 -75.97 -86.54
N ILE A 45 17.29 -75.82 -86.69
CA ILE A 45 18.09 -74.79 -86.00
C ILE A 45 17.49 -73.37 -86.13
N PRO A 46 17.13 -72.86 -87.32
CA PRO A 46 16.63 -71.50 -87.47
C PRO A 46 15.34 -71.28 -86.67
N THR A 47 14.40 -72.24 -86.73
CA THR A 47 13.12 -72.19 -86.01
C THR A 47 13.34 -72.20 -84.49
N GLU A 48 14.25 -73.03 -84.00
CA GLU A 48 14.58 -73.13 -82.58
C GLU A 48 15.32 -71.91 -82.03
N MET A 49 16.09 -71.22 -82.89
CA MET A 49 16.72 -69.94 -82.55
C MET A 49 15.72 -68.78 -82.56
N ASP A 50 14.75 -68.80 -83.50
CA ASP A 50 13.63 -67.87 -83.56
C ASP A 50 12.79 -67.99 -82.28
N ASP A 51 12.32 -69.20 -81.94
CA ASP A 51 11.59 -69.50 -80.69
C ASP A 51 12.35 -69.03 -79.43
N ALA A 52 13.67 -69.22 -79.38
CA ALA A 52 14.49 -68.80 -78.26
C ALA A 52 14.62 -67.27 -78.17
N GLN A 53 14.79 -66.57 -79.30
CA GLN A 53 14.79 -65.11 -79.35
C GLN A 53 13.42 -64.55 -78.97
N ASP A 54 12.34 -65.17 -79.44
CA ASP A 54 10.96 -64.82 -79.18
C ASP A 54 10.60 -64.96 -77.67
N VAL A 55 11.31 -65.81 -76.91
CA VAL A 55 11.22 -65.89 -75.45
C VAL A 55 12.07 -64.82 -74.75
N LEU A 56 13.25 -64.49 -75.27
CA LEU A 56 14.10 -63.41 -74.74
C LEU A 56 13.43 -62.05 -74.91
N ASP A 57 12.85 -61.77 -76.08
CA ASP A 57 12.15 -60.52 -76.37
C ASP A 57 10.90 -60.36 -75.47
N LYS A 58 10.14 -61.45 -75.25
CA LYS A 58 9.04 -61.47 -74.28
C LYS A 58 9.51 -61.23 -72.84
N ARG A 59 10.62 -61.84 -72.43
CA ARG A 59 11.22 -61.62 -71.10
C ARG A 59 11.61 -60.15 -70.92
N ASP A 60 12.28 -59.56 -71.90
CA ASP A 60 12.76 -58.19 -71.82
C ASP A 60 11.60 -57.19 -71.86
N GLY A 61 10.55 -57.47 -72.64
CA GLY A 61 9.28 -56.75 -72.57
C GLY A 61 8.64 -56.78 -71.17
N ILE A 62 8.53 -57.96 -70.55
CA ILE A 62 7.99 -58.12 -69.18
C ILE A 62 8.83 -57.36 -68.15
N ILE A 63 10.17 -57.43 -68.24
CA ILE A 63 11.08 -56.71 -67.34
C ILE A 63 10.88 -55.21 -67.48
N ASN A 64 10.86 -54.67 -68.71
CA ASN A 64 10.66 -53.25 -68.95
C ASN A 64 9.29 -52.76 -68.42
N GLU A 65 8.20 -53.48 -68.70
CA GLU A 65 6.85 -53.13 -68.22
C GLU A 65 6.75 -53.23 -66.68
N ALA A 66 7.42 -54.19 -66.05
CA ALA A 66 7.48 -54.30 -64.59
C ALA A 66 8.29 -53.15 -63.97
N THR A 67 9.44 -52.78 -64.56
CA THR A 67 10.28 -51.67 -64.13
C THR A 67 9.55 -50.32 -64.29
N GLU A 68 8.89 -50.08 -65.42
CA GLU A 68 8.12 -48.85 -65.67
C GLU A 68 6.95 -48.71 -64.69
N ARG A 69 6.16 -49.77 -64.47
CA ARG A 69 5.12 -49.79 -63.44
C ARG A 69 5.66 -49.58 -62.03
N SER A 70 6.81 -50.16 -61.70
CA SER A 70 7.45 -49.96 -60.40
C SER A 70 7.88 -48.50 -60.21
N HIS A 71 8.43 -47.85 -61.24
CA HIS A 71 8.80 -46.43 -61.19
C HIS A 71 7.57 -45.52 -61.08
N SER A 72 6.49 -45.79 -61.83
CA SER A 72 5.22 -45.05 -61.68
C SER A 72 4.70 -45.18 -60.25
N MET A 73 4.59 -46.40 -59.73
CA MET A 73 4.07 -46.65 -58.38
C MET A 73 4.90 -45.96 -57.28
N VAL A 74 6.22 -45.90 -57.42
CA VAL A 74 7.09 -45.14 -56.49
C VAL A 74 6.84 -43.64 -56.63
N ALA A 75 6.80 -43.10 -57.85
CA ALA A 75 6.54 -41.67 -58.08
C ALA A 75 5.15 -41.23 -57.58
N ASP A 76 4.12 -42.06 -57.78
CA ASP A 76 2.76 -41.84 -57.31
C ASP A 76 2.70 -41.87 -55.76
N ALA A 77 3.41 -42.81 -55.13
CA ALA A 77 3.51 -42.90 -53.67
C ALA A 77 4.30 -41.73 -53.05
N GLU A 78 5.40 -41.30 -53.68
CA GLU A 78 6.17 -40.12 -53.27
C GLU A 78 5.34 -38.84 -53.40
N ALA A 79 4.59 -38.68 -54.50
CA ALA A 79 3.69 -37.54 -54.70
C ALA A 79 2.56 -37.51 -53.67
N GLU A 80 1.96 -38.66 -53.33
CA GLU A 80 0.94 -38.75 -52.28
C GLU A 80 1.52 -38.47 -50.89
N ALA A 81 2.70 -39.00 -50.57
CA ALA A 81 3.37 -38.70 -49.31
C ALA A 81 3.69 -37.21 -49.16
N GLN A 82 4.12 -36.54 -50.23
CA GLN A 82 4.34 -35.09 -50.24
C GLN A 82 3.04 -34.30 -50.03
N ARG A 83 1.93 -34.71 -50.67
CA ARG A 83 0.60 -34.10 -50.44
C ARG A 83 0.15 -34.23 -48.99
N LEU A 84 0.24 -35.44 -48.42
CA LEU A 84 -0.15 -35.70 -47.04
C LEU A 84 0.69 -34.91 -46.02
N VAL A 85 1.99 -34.77 -46.26
CA VAL A 85 2.86 -33.95 -45.40
C VAL A 85 2.49 -32.47 -45.49
N ALA A 86 2.22 -31.95 -46.70
CA ALA A 86 1.81 -30.55 -46.87
C ALA A 86 0.45 -30.25 -46.20
N GLU A 87 -0.56 -31.11 -46.38
CA GLU A 87 -1.87 -30.96 -45.72
C GLU A 87 -1.74 -31.05 -44.18
N ALA A 88 -0.92 -31.98 -43.68
CA ALA A 88 -0.67 -32.11 -42.25
C ALA A 88 0.06 -30.88 -41.68
N GLN A 89 1.00 -30.28 -42.42
CA GLN A 89 1.68 -29.04 -42.04
C GLN A 89 0.70 -27.86 -41.99
N GLU A 90 -0.05 -27.61 -43.05
CA GLU A 90 -1.06 -26.53 -43.09
C GLU A 90 -2.06 -26.64 -41.93
N LYS A 91 -2.53 -27.86 -41.65
CA LYS A 91 -3.45 -28.13 -40.54
C LYS A 91 -2.83 -27.92 -39.17
N CYS A 92 -1.56 -28.31 -38.98
CA CYS A 92 -0.83 -28.04 -37.74
C CYS A 92 -0.62 -26.54 -37.53
N ASP A 93 -0.22 -25.80 -38.58
CA ASP A 93 0.00 -24.35 -38.51
C ASP A 93 -1.31 -23.61 -38.19
N ALA A 94 -2.42 -23.99 -38.83
CA ALA A 94 -3.75 -23.46 -38.51
C ALA A 94 -4.17 -23.76 -37.05
N MET A 95 -3.86 -24.95 -36.53
CA MET A 95 -4.15 -25.34 -35.16
C MET A 95 -3.28 -24.59 -34.13
N MET A 96 -2.01 -24.33 -34.45
CA MET A 96 -1.12 -23.53 -33.61
C MET A 96 -1.59 -22.07 -33.54
N ASN A 97 -1.96 -21.47 -34.68
CA ASN A 97 -2.48 -20.09 -34.71
C ASN A 97 -3.78 -19.96 -33.88
N ASP A 98 -4.74 -20.88 -34.02
CA ASP A 98 -5.96 -20.91 -33.20
C ASP A 98 -5.66 -21.13 -31.70
N ALA A 99 -4.63 -21.89 -31.36
CA ALA A 99 -4.20 -22.07 -29.98
C ALA A 99 -3.51 -20.81 -29.41
N GLU A 100 -2.68 -20.13 -30.19
CA GLU A 100 -2.04 -18.86 -29.82
C GLU A 100 -3.07 -17.73 -29.64
N ASP A 101 -4.02 -17.57 -30.57
CA ASP A 101 -5.11 -16.58 -30.47
C ASP A 101 -5.96 -16.80 -29.21
N ARG A 102 -6.29 -18.07 -28.89
CA ARG A 102 -7.01 -18.42 -27.65
C ARG A 102 -6.18 -18.17 -26.40
N ALA A 103 -4.88 -18.44 -26.43
CA ALA A 103 -3.99 -18.20 -25.30
C ALA A 103 -3.86 -16.68 -25.03
N HIS A 104 -3.66 -15.87 -26.07
CA HIS A 104 -3.64 -14.41 -25.96
C HIS A 104 -4.99 -13.87 -25.46
N GLY A 105 -6.11 -14.36 -26.00
CA GLY A 105 -7.45 -13.98 -25.53
C GLY A 105 -7.71 -14.34 -24.07
N MET A 106 -7.21 -15.50 -23.60
CA MET A 106 -7.32 -15.91 -22.20
C MET A 106 -6.47 -15.06 -21.27
N VAL A 107 -5.25 -14.71 -21.67
CA VAL A 107 -4.37 -13.81 -20.89
C VAL A 107 -4.99 -12.41 -20.80
N ALA A 108 -5.40 -11.82 -21.91
CA ALA A 108 -6.03 -10.50 -21.92
C ALA A 108 -7.30 -10.45 -21.07
N HIS A 109 -8.16 -11.49 -21.14
CA HIS A 109 -9.36 -11.56 -20.30
C HIS A 109 -9.02 -11.67 -18.80
N ALA A 110 -7.98 -12.44 -18.44
CA ALA A 110 -7.52 -12.55 -17.06
C ALA A 110 -6.87 -11.26 -16.53
N GLU A 111 -6.21 -10.49 -17.39
CA GLU A 111 -5.69 -9.15 -17.08
C GLU A 111 -6.84 -8.16 -16.84
N ASP A 112 -7.85 -8.12 -17.72
CA ASP A 112 -9.06 -7.31 -17.56
C ASP A 112 -9.82 -7.64 -16.26
N GLU A 113 -9.99 -8.93 -15.93
CA GLU A 113 -10.62 -9.37 -14.68
C GLU A 113 -9.80 -8.96 -13.44
N ALA A 114 -8.48 -9.11 -13.49
CA ALA A 114 -7.60 -8.73 -12.38
C ALA A 114 -7.66 -7.22 -12.12
N ASP A 115 -7.63 -6.39 -13.17
CA ASP A 115 -7.76 -4.94 -13.06
C ASP A 115 -9.14 -4.53 -12.51
N SER A 116 -10.23 -5.19 -12.93
CA SER A 116 -11.56 -4.96 -12.36
C SER A 116 -11.61 -5.29 -10.87
N ILE A 117 -11.07 -6.44 -10.45
CA ILE A 117 -11.01 -6.86 -9.04
C ILE A 117 -10.22 -5.86 -8.20
N VAL A 118 -9.09 -5.38 -8.69
CA VAL A 118 -8.28 -4.36 -7.99
C VAL A 118 -9.04 -3.04 -7.87
N GLN A 119 -9.73 -2.58 -8.92
CA GLN A 119 -10.52 -1.35 -8.89
C GLN A 119 -11.77 -1.45 -7.99
N ASP A 120 -12.40 -2.61 -7.91
CA ASP A 120 -13.53 -2.87 -7.00
C ASP A 120 -13.05 -2.90 -5.55
N ALA A 121 -11.95 -3.62 -5.26
CA ALA A 121 -11.34 -3.69 -3.94
C ALA A 121 -10.84 -2.31 -3.44
N GLN A 122 -10.27 -1.48 -4.31
CA GLN A 122 -9.90 -0.10 -3.98
C GLN A 122 -11.12 0.76 -3.62
N ARG A 123 -12.20 0.66 -4.40
CA ARG A 123 -13.45 1.39 -4.12
C ARG A 123 -14.10 0.96 -2.79
N GLU A 124 -14.11 -0.34 -2.49
CA GLU A 124 -14.60 -0.84 -1.20
C GLU A 124 -13.70 -0.40 -0.04
N TYR A 125 -12.38 -0.44 -0.21
CA TYR A 125 -11.42 0.03 0.79
C TYR A 125 -11.61 1.53 1.10
N ASP A 126 -11.73 2.38 0.08
CA ASP A 126 -11.92 3.82 0.25
C ASP A 126 -13.26 4.15 0.93
N ASP A 127 -14.34 3.44 0.59
CA ASP A 127 -15.64 3.61 1.26
C ASP A 127 -15.59 3.15 2.73
N VAL A 128 -15.04 1.97 3.02
CA VAL A 128 -14.95 1.43 4.39
C VAL A 128 -14.06 2.31 5.26
N THR A 129 -12.88 2.72 4.76
CA THR A 129 -11.97 3.60 5.50
C THR A 129 -12.51 5.01 5.65
N GLY A 130 -13.15 5.58 4.62
CA GLY A 130 -13.82 6.87 4.68
C GLY A 130 -14.97 6.89 5.69
N ARG A 131 -15.81 5.84 5.72
CA ARG A 131 -16.86 5.68 6.73
C ARG A 131 -16.28 5.56 8.14
N ALA A 132 -15.25 4.74 8.34
CA ALA A 132 -14.61 4.55 9.64
C ALA A 132 -13.93 5.84 10.16
N ALA A 133 -13.27 6.60 9.28
CA ALA A 133 -12.68 7.89 9.63
C ALA A 133 -13.75 8.91 10.05
N ALA A 134 -14.83 9.05 9.25
CA ALA A 134 -15.94 9.94 9.57
C ALA A 134 -16.68 9.54 10.86
N GLU A 135 -16.78 8.24 11.18
CA GLU A 135 -17.33 7.77 12.45
C GLU A 135 -16.40 8.08 13.64
N ALA A 136 -15.09 7.85 13.49
CA ALA A 136 -14.10 8.19 14.52
C ALA A 136 -14.09 9.69 14.83
N GLU A 137 -14.13 10.56 13.81
CA GLU A 137 -14.25 12.01 13.99
C GLU A 137 -15.52 12.42 14.75
N ARG A 138 -16.67 11.82 14.41
CA ARG A 138 -17.94 12.06 15.13
C ARG A 138 -17.88 11.60 16.58
N LEU A 139 -17.26 10.45 16.85
CA LEU A 139 -17.08 9.92 18.22
C LEU A 139 -16.16 10.84 19.05
N VAL A 140 -15.06 11.32 18.47
CA VAL A 140 -14.17 12.30 19.13
C VAL A 140 -14.88 13.62 19.38
N ALA A 141 -15.61 14.16 18.40
CA ALA A 141 -16.36 15.41 18.56
C ALA A 141 -17.45 15.31 19.64
N SER A 142 -18.24 14.24 19.62
CA SER A 142 -19.27 13.95 20.63
C SER A 142 -18.67 13.72 22.03
N GLY A 143 -17.53 13.00 22.09
CA GLY A 143 -16.77 12.79 23.32
C GLY A 143 -16.26 14.10 23.93
N ASN A 144 -15.72 14.99 23.11
CA ASN A 144 -15.27 16.32 23.52
C ASN A 144 -16.43 17.19 24.01
N GLU A 145 -17.56 17.23 23.29
CA GLU A 145 -18.76 17.97 23.74
C GLU A 145 -19.29 17.43 25.08
N SER A 146 -19.28 16.11 25.26
CA SER A 146 -19.66 15.48 26.53
C SER A 146 -18.69 15.84 27.66
N TYR A 147 -17.38 15.78 27.40
CA TYR A 147 -16.33 16.17 28.32
C TYR A 147 -16.48 17.64 28.76
N ASP A 148 -16.62 18.56 27.80
CA ASP A 148 -16.80 19.99 28.06
C ASP A 148 -18.05 20.25 28.90
N ARG A 149 -19.17 19.56 28.62
CA ARG A 149 -20.38 19.66 29.45
C ARG A 149 -20.12 19.20 30.89
N SER A 150 -19.52 18.02 31.08
CA SER A 150 -19.21 17.50 32.42
C SER A 150 -18.21 18.37 33.20
N VAL A 151 -17.21 18.94 32.53
CA VAL A 151 -16.26 19.89 33.16
C VAL A 151 -16.98 21.18 33.56
N ASN A 152 -17.80 21.76 32.67
CA ASN A 152 -18.55 22.98 32.98
C ASN A 152 -19.59 22.77 34.10
N GLU A 153 -20.22 21.60 34.17
CA GLU A 153 -21.13 21.23 35.26
C GLU A 153 -20.37 21.05 36.58
N GLY A 154 -19.25 20.32 36.57
CA GLY A 154 -18.39 20.13 37.74
C GLY A 154 -17.82 21.45 38.30
N LEU A 155 -17.42 22.39 37.43
CA LEU A 155 -16.96 23.72 37.83
C LEU A 155 -18.07 24.56 38.48
N LYS A 156 -19.31 24.49 37.95
CA LYS A 156 -20.48 25.16 38.55
C LYS A 156 -20.81 24.59 39.93
N GLU A 157 -20.82 23.27 40.05
CA GLU A 157 -21.11 22.60 41.32
C GLU A 157 -19.99 22.83 42.36
N GLN A 158 -18.73 22.79 41.95
CA GLN A 158 -17.60 23.20 42.80
C GLN A 158 -17.76 24.63 43.30
N ALA A 159 -18.10 25.58 42.42
CA ALA A 159 -18.33 26.98 42.80
C ALA A 159 -19.50 27.12 43.78
N ARG A 160 -20.59 26.36 43.58
CA ARG A 160 -21.74 26.31 44.49
C ARG A 160 -21.33 25.78 45.88
N LEU A 161 -20.67 24.63 45.94
CA LEU A 161 -20.21 24.02 47.19
C LEU A 161 -19.20 24.88 47.95
N VAL A 162 -18.29 25.57 47.23
CA VAL A 162 -17.37 26.54 47.84
C VAL A 162 -18.14 27.74 48.42
N SER A 163 -19.13 28.28 47.69
CA SER A 163 -19.95 29.40 48.19
C SER A 163 -20.87 29.02 49.36
N GLU A 164 -21.34 27.76 49.41
CA GLU A 164 -22.16 27.22 50.51
C GLU A 164 -21.33 26.79 51.71
N SER A 165 -20.00 26.68 51.58
CA SER A 165 -19.10 26.29 52.66
C SER A 165 -19.18 27.29 53.82
N GLU A 166 -19.37 26.78 55.03
CA GLU A 166 -19.39 27.59 56.24
C GLU A 166 -18.13 28.45 56.39
N VAL A 167 -16.96 27.96 55.94
CA VAL A 167 -15.70 28.74 55.97
C VAL A 167 -15.78 29.99 55.09
N VAL A 168 -16.41 29.91 53.92
CA VAL A 168 -16.58 31.06 53.01
C VAL A 168 -17.66 32.01 53.54
N ARG A 169 -18.75 31.49 54.12
CA ARG A 169 -19.76 32.31 54.81
C ARG A 169 -19.11 33.10 55.97
N MET A 170 -18.40 32.41 56.86
CA MET A 170 -17.70 33.01 58.00
C MET A 170 -16.61 34.01 57.56
N ALA A 171 -15.86 33.71 56.49
CA ALA A 171 -14.87 34.64 55.95
C ALA A 171 -15.50 35.92 55.37
N ASN A 172 -16.66 35.83 54.72
CA ASN A 172 -17.40 37.00 54.23
C ASN A 172 -18.00 37.82 55.38
N GLU A 173 -18.53 37.17 56.42
CA GLU A 173 -19.01 37.84 57.63
C GLU A 173 -17.86 38.53 58.39
N GLU A 174 -16.69 37.88 58.49
CA GLU A 174 -15.47 38.46 59.06
C GLU A 174 -15.00 39.68 58.25
N ALA A 175 -14.88 39.54 56.92
CA ALA A 175 -14.45 40.62 56.04
C ALA A 175 -15.41 41.83 56.09
N THR A 176 -16.71 41.58 56.23
CA THR A 176 -17.72 42.62 56.42
C THR A 176 -17.54 43.30 57.77
N ARG A 177 -17.42 42.53 58.86
CA ARG A 177 -17.23 43.08 60.22
C ARG A 177 -15.95 43.89 60.37
N VAL A 178 -14.85 43.47 59.72
CA VAL A 178 -13.58 44.22 59.69
C VAL A 178 -13.74 45.52 58.91
N ARG A 179 -14.47 45.54 57.78
CA ARG A 179 -14.78 46.78 57.04
C ARG A 179 -15.64 47.73 57.89
N ASP A 180 -16.69 47.22 58.51
CA ASP A 180 -17.60 48.01 59.34
C ASP A 180 -16.88 48.61 60.56
N SER A 181 -16.03 47.82 61.24
CA SER A 181 -15.18 48.31 62.33
C SER A 181 -14.20 49.37 61.83
N ALA A 182 -13.52 49.16 60.70
CA ALA A 182 -12.59 50.13 60.13
C ALA A 182 -13.28 51.45 59.73
N HIS A 183 -14.53 51.39 59.25
CA HIS A 183 -15.35 52.58 59.00
C HIS A 183 -15.75 53.28 60.31
N ALA A 184 -16.24 52.54 61.31
CA ALA A 184 -16.60 53.11 62.61
C ALA A 184 -15.41 53.75 63.34
N ASP A 185 -14.24 53.11 63.30
CA ASP A 185 -12.99 53.64 63.85
C ASP A 185 -12.51 54.89 63.08
N SER A 186 -12.71 54.93 61.76
CA SER A 186 -12.40 56.11 60.94
C SER A 186 -13.32 57.29 61.26
N ASP A 187 -14.62 57.05 61.41
CA ASP A 187 -15.60 58.08 61.77
C ASP A 187 -15.39 58.59 63.20
N LYS A 188 -15.04 57.69 64.13
CA LYS A 188 -14.66 58.05 65.50
C LYS A 188 -13.38 58.87 65.52
N LEU A 189 -12.32 58.46 64.82
CA LEU A 189 -11.07 59.21 64.71
C LEU A 189 -11.33 60.62 64.17
N ARG A 190 -12.21 60.74 63.16
CA ARG A 190 -12.64 62.04 62.63
C ARG A 190 -13.32 62.90 63.69
N SER A 191 -14.31 62.37 64.40
CA SER A 191 -15.02 63.10 65.48
C SER A 191 -14.11 63.48 66.65
N ASP A 192 -13.15 62.61 67.00
CA ASP A 192 -12.17 62.89 68.06
C ASP A 192 -11.16 63.95 67.62
N CYS A 193 -10.74 63.96 66.34
CA CYS A 193 -9.97 65.05 65.74
C CYS A 193 -10.73 66.38 65.73
N ASP A 194 -11.99 66.38 65.28
CA ASP A 194 -12.84 67.58 65.24
C ASP A 194 -12.98 68.18 66.66
N ARG A 195 -13.29 67.34 67.67
CA ARG A 195 -13.39 67.76 69.08
C ARG A 195 -12.06 68.26 69.65
N TYR A 196 -10.94 67.66 69.26
CA TYR A 196 -9.61 68.11 69.68
C TYR A 196 -9.28 69.48 69.07
N VAL A 197 -9.63 69.71 67.80
CA VAL A 197 -9.49 71.01 67.14
C VAL A 197 -10.34 72.07 67.85
N ASP A 198 -11.63 71.79 68.10
CA ASP A 198 -12.52 72.70 68.84
C ASP A 198 -11.98 73.03 70.25
N GLN A 199 -11.52 72.03 71.00
CA GLN A 199 -10.91 72.25 72.31
C GLN A 199 -9.66 73.14 72.22
N LYS A 200 -8.79 72.90 71.23
CA LYS A 200 -7.58 73.71 71.06
C LYS A 200 -7.87 75.13 70.58
N LEU A 201 -8.93 75.32 69.78
CA LEU A 201 -9.42 76.64 69.41
C LEU A 201 -10.01 77.39 70.63
N ALA A 202 -10.75 76.70 71.52
CA ALA A 202 -11.26 77.29 72.76
C ALA A 202 -10.15 77.65 73.76
N GLU A 203 -9.16 76.78 73.97
CA GLU A 203 -7.96 77.08 74.77
C GLU A 203 -7.17 78.28 74.20
N PHE A 204 -7.11 78.39 72.87
CA PHE A 204 -6.49 79.52 72.17
C PHE A 204 -7.31 80.81 72.31
N GLU A 205 -8.64 80.74 72.24
CA GLU A 205 -9.54 81.87 72.49
C GLU A 205 -9.44 82.38 73.93
N GLU A 206 -9.39 81.49 74.92
CA GLU A 206 -9.18 81.88 76.32
C GLU A 206 -7.79 82.54 76.50
N SER A 207 -6.76 81.96 75.88
CA SER A 207 -5.40 82.52 75.89
C SER A 207 -5.36 83.92 75.28
N LEU A 208 -5.97 84.12 74.10
CA LEU A 208 -6.10 85.43 73.45
C LEU A 208 -6.91 86.40 74.31
N THR A 209 -8.01 85.95 74.93
CA THR A 209 -8.82 86.77 75.83
C THR A 209 -8.04 87.20 77.08
N SER A 210 -7.22 86.31 77.63
CA SER A 210 -6.33 86.61 78.75
C SER A 210 -5.24 87.62 78.38
N VAL A 211 -4.62 87.46 77.20
CA VAL A 211 -3.67 88.43 76.63
C VAL A 211 -4.35 89.79 76.39
N LEU A 212 -5.55 89.81 75.79
CA LEU A 212 -6.32 91.03 75.56
C LEU A 212 -6.74 91.73 76.87
N ARG A 213 -7.11 90.98 77.93
CA ARG A 213 -7.34 91.55 79.27
C ARG A 213 -6.07 92.14 79.86
N THR A 214 -4.92 91.51 79.64
CA THR A 214 -3.62 91.98 80.12
C THR A 214 -3.23 93.28 79.40
N VAL A 215 -3.27 93.29 78.07
CA VAL A 215 -3.10 94.52 77.25
C VAL A 215 -4.13 95.59 77.61
N GLY A 216 -5.36 95.22 77.94
CA GLY A 216 -6.39 96.15 78.42
C GLY A 216 -6.04 96.78 79.77
N LYS A 217 -5.52 95.99 80.72
CA LYS A 217 -5.01 96.48 82.01
C LYS A 217 -3.78 97.37 81.84
N ASP A 218 -2.84 96.98 80.98
CA ASP A 218 -1.64 97.78 80.70
C ASP A 218 -1.98 99.11 80.02
N ARG A 219 -2.93 99.10 79.06
CA ARG A 219 -3.46 100.33 78.44
C ARG A 219 -4.23 101.21 79.42
N ALA A 220 -4.93 100.63 80.40
CA ALA A 220 -5.60 101.38 81.46
C ALA A 220 -4.58 102.00 82.44
N ALA A 221 -3.56 101.24 82.84
CA ALA A 221 -2.45 101.72 83.67
C ALA A 221 -1.65 102.85 82.99
N LEU A 222 -1.51 102.82 81.66
CA LEU A 222 -0.92 103.91 80.87
C LEU A 222 -1.86 105.12 80.67
N ARG A 223 -3.15 105.03 81.03
CA ARG A 223 -4.13 106.14 80.94
C ARG A 223 -4.49 106.78 82.27
N GLY A 224 -4.16 106.16 83.41
CA GLY A 224 -4.46 106.67 84.75
C GLY A 224 -3.26 106.57 85.69
N GLY A 225 -2.48 107.63 85.80
CA GLY A 225 -1.26 107.66 86.62
C GLY A 225 -1.48 108.00 88.10
N ALA A 226 -0.71 107.31 88.95
CA ALA A 226 -0.27 107.65 90.32
C ALA A 226 -1.19 107.45 91.55
N GLY A 227 -0.63 106.84 92.61
CA GLY A 227 -1.14 106.76 93.99
C GLY A 227 -1.47 105.34 94.50
N ILE A 228 -0.54 104.47 94.91
CA ILE A 228 0.26 104.39 96.18
C ILE A 228 -0.47 103.77 97.39
N SER A 229 0.23 102.83 98.07
CA SER A 229 -0.05 102.11 99.34
C SER A 229 -1.07 100.94 99.29
N GLY A 230 -0.91 99.84 100.05
CA GLY A 230 0.22 99.36 100.87
C GLY A 230 -0.12 98.17 101.80
N GLY A 231 0.86 97.29 102.09
CA GLY A 231 0.80 96.19 103.10
C GLY A 231 0.20 94.85 102.59
N ARG A 232 0.90 93.69 102.53
CA ARG A 232 1.66 92.85 103.50
C ARG A 232 0.84 91.89 104.41
N SER A 233 0.71 90.63 103.98
CA SER A 233 1.07 89.39 104.72
C SER A 233 0.72 88.17 103.84
N ARG A 234 1.65 87.30 103.43
CA ARG A 234 2.44 86.26 104.15
C ARG A 234 1.69 84.94 104.39
N SER A 235 2.37 83.86 103.96
CA SER A 235 2.17 82.42 104.24
C SER A 235 1.31 81.62 103.24
N ALA A 236 1.60 80.35 102.93
CA ALA A 236 2.86 79.58 102.91
C ALA A 236 2.59 78.18 102.27
N SER A 237 3.60 77.57 101.62
CA SER A 237 3.67 76.11 101.31
C SER A 237 2.63 75.58 100.27
N ARG A 238 2.84 74.50 99.51
CA ARG A 238 3.97 73.55 99.32
C ARG A 238 3.79 72.80 97.97
N GLU A 239 4.89 72.55 97.25
CA GLU A 239 5.06 71.42 96.28
C GLU A 239 5.11 70.06 97.04
N PRO A 240 5.11 68.84 96.42
CA PRO A 240 5.56 68.39 95.07
C PRO A 240 4.47 67.69 94.22
N ARG A 241 4.60 67.35 92.92
CA ARG A 241 5.62 66.63 92.10
C ARG A 241 5.70 65.11 92.32
N ASP A 242 6.13 64.43 91.24
CA ASP A 242 6.36 62.99 91.01
C ASP A 242 5.11 62.17 90.64
N ASP A 243 5.17 61.14 89.77
CA ASP A 243 6.33 60.47 89.16
C ASP A 243 6.09 59.96 87.71
N TYR A 244 7.18 59.62 87.03
CA TYR A 244 7.30 59.08 85.67
C TYR A 244 7.33 57.54 85.67
N ARG A 245 6.67 56.87 84.71
CA ARG A 245 6.97 55.50 84.16
C ARG A 245 5.87 55.14 83.14
N GLY A 246 6.12 54.56 81.96
CA GLY A 246 7.35 54.07 81.34
C GLY A 246 7.25 52.58 80.98
N ARG A 247 7.64 52.18 79.74
CA ARG A 247 7.68 50.80 79.17
C ARG A 247 6.32 50.12 78.95
N ASP A 248 6.17 48.98 78.25
CA ASP A 248 6.86 48.28 77.13
C ASP A 248 5.88 47.17 76.63
N SER A 249 5.99 46.52 75.46
CA SER A 249 6.49 46.86 74.11
C SER A 249 6.29 45.65 73.18
N ARG A 250 6.37 45.84 71.84
CA ARG A 250 6.67 44.83 70.78
C ARG A 250 5.62 43.73 70.45
N ARG A 251 5.52 43.48 69.13
CA ARG A 251 5.35 42.17 68.44
C ARG A 251 4.02 41.42 68.70
N ASN A 252 3.45 40.72 67.73
CA ASN A 252 4.10 39.97 66.64
C ASN A 252 3.45 40.23 65.27
#